data_AF-A0A850GL59-F1
#
_entry.id   AF-A0A850GL59-F1
#
_cell.length_a   1.000
_cell.length_b   1.000
_cell.length_c   1.000
_cell.angle_alpha   90.00
_cell.angle_beta   90.00
_cell.angle_gamma   90.00
#
_symmetry.space_group_name_H-M   'P 1'
#
loop_
_entity.id
_entity.type
_entity.pdbx_description
1 polymer ?
#
loop_
_entity_poly.entity_id
_entity_poly.type
_entity_poly.pdbx_seq_one_letter_code
_entity_poly.pdbx_strand_id
1 'polypeptide(L)'
;MMRSKKSISILTLLLPAAAVVLLSPARGDGAQIVLTPLCNSVYGACELSPPDAPLLEAEVCWNGTETTLKSGDCATGSRAFALQYGEVIDPVNQVVMGLKPVPNACDHGFCSPMPDGQEPSPDEGFLCCGGSGEPCSVADDDICTMGDLLYCFDYTESDSGVTCHDEE
;
A
#
# COMPACT_ATOMS: atom_id res chain seq x y z
N MET A 1 -15.32 -90.39 5.47
CA MET A 1 -15.61 -89.29 4.52
C MET A 1 -14.32 -88.52 4.29
N MET A 2 -13.80 -88.59 3.06
CA MET A 2 -12.60 -87.90 2.59
C MET A 2 -12.78 -86.38 2.64
N ARG A 3 -11.74 -85.62 2.99
CA ARG A 3 -11.43 -84.35 2.31
C ARG A 3 -9.98 -83.93 2.52
N SER A 4 -9.33 -83.84 1.37
CA SER A 4 -7.94 -83.56 1.08
C SER A 4 -7.55 -82.12 1.43
N LYS A 5 -6.38 -81.91 2.07
CA LYS A 5 -5.78 -80.58 2.29
C LYS A 5 -4.77 -80.33 1.16
N LYS A 6 -5.08 -79.35 0.30
CA LYS A 6 -4.20 -78.87 -0.78
C LYS A 6 -3.12 -77.96 -0.21
N SER A 7 -1.88 -78.25 -0.61
CA SER A 7 -0.68 -77.44 -0.41
C SER A 7 -0.68 -76.24 -1.35
N ILE A 8 -0.30 -75.05 -0.84
CA ILE A 8 -0.10 -73.85 -1.65
C ILE A 8 1.37 -73.44 -1.47
N SER A 9 2.12 -73.52 -2.56
CA SER A 9 3.53 -73.15 -2.68
C SER A 9 3.62 -71.67 -3.03
N ILE A 10 4.28 -70.87 -2.19
CA ILE A 10 4.45 -69.42 -2.41
C ILE A 10 5.73 -69.22 -3.22
N LEU A 11 5.57 -68.72 -4.45
CA LEU A 11 6.65 -68.38 -5.37
C LEU A 11 7.06 -66.92 -5.12
N THR A 12 8.28 -66.71 -4.60
CA THR A 12 8.83 -65.39 -4.30
C THR A 12 9.39 -64.76 -5.58
N LEU A 13 8.82 -63.64 -6.03
CA LEU A 13 9.30 -62.85 -7.16
C LEU A 13 10.28 -61.78 -6.67
N LEU A 14 11.53 -61.86 -7.14
CA LEU A 14 12.58 -60.85 -7.00
C LEU A 14 12.33 -59.70 -7.99
N LEU A 15 12.17 -58.47 -7.50
CA LEU A 15 12.19 -57.24 -8.32
C LEU A 15 13.60 -56.59 -8.26
N PRO A 16 14.16 -56.13 -9.39
CA PRO A 16 15.39 -55.35 -9.39
C PRO A 16 15.09 -53.87 -9.12
N ALA A 17 15.83 -53.28 -8.17
CA ALA A 17 15.76 -51.86 -7.86
C ALA A 17 16.46 -51.04 -8.97
N ALA A 18 15.68 -50.32 -9.79
CA ALA A 18 16.19 -49.28 -10.67
C ALA A 18 16.34 -47.97 -9.88
N ALA A 19 17.57 -47.49 -9.73
CA ALA A 19 17.86 -46.21 -9.08
C ALA A 19 17.51 -45.06 -10.04
N VAL A 20 16.42 -44.35 -9.76
CA VAL A 20 16.05 -43.10 -10.43
C VAL A 20 16.86 -41.98 -9.79
N VAL A 21 17.86 -41.45 -10.50
CA VAL A 21 18.57 -40.23 -10.10
C VAL A 21 17.65 -39.05 -10.40
N LEU A 22 16.94 -38.56 -9.38
CA LEU A 22 16.17 -37.32 -9.46
C LEU A 22 17.16 -36.15 -9.51
N LEU A 23 17.42 -35.62 -10.71
CA LEU A 23 17.98 -34.27 -10.83
C LEU A 23 16.92 -33.30 -10.34
N SER A 24 17.08 -32.81 -9.12
CA SER A 24 16.31 -31.68 -8.61
C SER A 24 16.57 -30.47 -9.52
N PRO A 25 15.54 -29.75 -10.00
CA PRO A 25 15.76 -28.45 -10.61
C PRO A 25 16.40 -27.55 -9.55
N ALA A 26 17.54 -26.96 -9.88
CA ALA A 26 18.12 -25.89 -9.08
C ALA A 26 17.04 -24.83 -8.89
N ARG A 27 16.58 -24.66 -7.64
CA ARG A 27 15.88 -23.44 -7.24
C ARG A 27 16.90 -22.34 -7.51
N GLY A 28 16.69 -21.56 -8.57
CA GLY A 28 17.33 -20.26 -8.66
C GLY A 28 16.87 -19.50 -7.42
N ASP A 29 17.80 -19.12 -6.55
CA ASP A 29 17.58 -18.02 -5.61
C ASP A 29 17.18 -16.82 -6.46
N GLY A 30 15.87 -16.64 -6.65
CA GLY A 30 15.32 -15.46 -7.28
C GLY A 30 15.69 -14.30 -6.39
N ALA A 31 16.72 -13.55 -6.80
CA ALA A 31 17.08 -12.29 -6.19
C ALA A 31 15.78 -11.48 -6.06
N GLN A 32 15.33 -11.27 -4.83
CA GLN A 32 14.20 -10.40 -4.55
C GLN A 32 14.62 -9.01 -5.01
N ILE A 33 14.01 -8.52 -6.10
CA ILE A 33 14.25 -7.15 -6.55
C ILE A 33 13.55 -6.26 -5.53
N VAL A 34 14.33 -5.63 -4.66
CA VAL A 34 13.82 -4.60 -3.76
C VAL A 34 13.68 -3.31 -4.57
N LEU A 35 12.46 -3.02 -5.01
CA LEU A 35 12.16 -1.77 -5.71
C LEU A 35 12.04 -0.61 -4.71
N THR A 36 12.56 0.55 -5.10
CA THR A 36 12.43 1.78 -4.32
C THR A 36 10.99 2.28 -4.37
N PRO A 37 10.42 2.82 -3.27
CA PRO A 37 9.07 3.39 -3.27
C PRO A 37 8.97 4.64 -4.17
N LEU A 38 7.97 4.70 -5.05
CA LEU A 38 7.78 5.78 -6.03
C LEU A 38 7.63 7.15 -5.34
N CYS A 39 6.65 7.28 -4.44
CA CYS A 39 6.28 8.56 -3.82
C CYS A 39 7.38 9.16 -2.92
N ASN A 40 8.33 8.34 -2.47
CA ASN A 40 9.48 8.79 -1.69
C ASN A 40 10.71 9.05 -2.57
N SER A 41 10.70 8.57 -3.82
CA SER A 41 11.85 8.66 -4.74
C SER A 41 11.71 9.73 -5.80
N VAL A 42 10.47 10.05 -6.20
CA VAL A 42 10.18 11.02 -7.27
C VAL A 42 9.24 12.07 -6.72
N TYR A 43 9.76 13.29 -6.56
CA TYR A 43 8.97 14.44 -6.15
C TYR A 43 7.86 14.74 -7.16
N GLY A 44 6.64 14.90 -6.69
CA GLY A 44 5.47 15.20 -7.52
C GLY A 44 4.94 14.03 -8.37
N ALA A 45 5.46 12.81 -8.19
CA ALA A 45 4.90 11.63 -8.88
C ALA A 45 3.65 11.05 -8.22
N CYS A 46 3.35 11.46 -6.98
CA CYS A 46 2.18 11.03 -6.24
C CYS A 46 1.44 12.24 -5.68
N GLU A 47 0.13 12.15 -5.66
CA GLU A 47 -0.76 13.13 -5.05
C GLU A 47 -0.87 12.84 -3.56
N LEU A 48 -1.05 13.89 -2.76
CA LEU A 48 -1.42 13.69 -1.36
C LEU A 48 -2.84 13.18 -1.28
N SER A 49 -3.10 12.37 -0.26
CA SER A 49 -4.42 11.81 -0.03
C SER A 49 -4.75 11.81 1.46
N PRO A 50 -6.02 11.64 1.80
CA PRO A 50 -6.41 11.33 3.16
C PRO A 50 -5.74 10.03 3.68
N PRO A 51 -5.79 9.77 5.00
CA PRO A 51 -5.16 8.62 5.64
C PRO A 51 -5.69 7.26 5.16
N ASP A 52 -6.92 7.23 4.64
CA ASP A 52 -7.63 6.02 4.20
C ASP A 52 -7.41 5.68 2.72
N ALA A 53 -6.34 6.22 2.12
CA ALA A 53 -6.03 5.99 0.71
C ALA A 53 -6.01 4.49 0.36
N PRO A 54 -6.51 4.13 -0.83
CA PRO A 54 -6.60 2.74 -1.24
C PRO A 54 -5.23 2.09 -1.39
N LEU A 55 -5.12 0.90 -0.81
CA LEU A 55 -3.94 0.05 -0.91
C LEU A 55 -3.90 -0.59 -2.30
N LEU A 56 -2.75 -0.46 -2.97
CA LEU A 56 -2.49 -1.05 -4.28
C LEU A 56 -1.41 -2.13 -4.23
N GLU A 57 -0.32 -1.89 -3.48
CA GLU A 57 0.84 -2.81 -3.32
C GLU A 57 1.33 -3.43 -4.64
N ALA A 58 1.62 -2.58 -5.63
CA ALA A 58 2.02 -3.01 -6.96
C ALA A 58 3.42 -2.54 -7.33
N GLU A 59 4.03 -3.24 -8.28
CA GLU A 59 5.17 -2.70 -9.03
C GLU A 59 4.65 -1.85 -10.19
N VAL A 60 5.27 -0.69 -10.41
CA VAL A 60 4.87 0.27 -11.44
C VAL A 60 6.05 0.73 -12.28
N CYS A 61 5.76 1.19 -13.49
CA CYS A 61 6.71 1.84 -14.37
C CYS A 61 6.39 3.34 -14.44
N TRP A 62 7.37 4.17 -14.09
CA TRP A 62 7.30 5.63 -14.19
C TRP A 62 8.14 6.13 -15.36
N ASN A 63 7.54 6.90 -16.27
CA ASN A 63 8.22 7.42 -17.46
C ASN A 63 8.66 8.90 -17.36
N GLY A 64 8.43 9.54 -16.20
CA GLY A 64 8.66 10.98 -15.99
C GLY A 64 7.39 11.82 -15.98
N THR A 65 6.28 11.27 -16.47
CA THR A 65 4.98 11.95 -16.57
C THR A 65 3.83 11.08 -16.10
N GLU A 66 3.87 9.78 -16.38
CA GLU A 66 2.79 8.83 -16.13
C GLU A 66 3.30 7.57 -15.44
N THR A 67 2.49 7.05 -14.53
CA THR A 67 2.70 5.79 -13.81
C THR A 67 1.78 4.72 -14.39
N THR A 68 2.33 3.56 -14.73
CA THR A 68 1.56 2.40 -15.23
C THR A 68 1.87 1.14 -14.44
N LEU A 69 0.92 0.22 -14.32
CA LEU A 69 1.19 -1.09 -13.71
C LEU A 69 2.24 -1.86 -14.52
N LYS A 70 3.20 -2.44 -13.80
CA LYS A 70 4.27 -3.22 -14.41
C LYS A 70 3.75 -4.62 -14.76
N SER A 71 3.68 -4.93 -16.05
CA SER A 71 3.30 -6.26 -16.58
C SER A 71 4.49 -7.07 -17.15
N GLY A 72 5.70 -6.53 -17.03
CA GLY A 72 6.95 -7.07 -17.57
C GLY A 72 8.09 -6.09 -17.28
N ASP A 73 9.14 -6.07 -18.11
CA ASP A 73 10.15 -5.02 -18.02
C ASP A 73 9.57 -3.66 -18.40
N CYS A 74 10.01 -2.61 -17.70
CA CYS A 74 9.57 -1.26 -18.03
C CYS A 74 10.12 -0.86 -19.40
N ALA A 75 9.29 -0.18 -20.20
CA ALA A 75 9.69 0.31 -21.51
C ALA A 75 10.93 1.22 -21.42
N THR A 76 11.69 1.31 -22.51
CA THR A 76 12.87 2.20 -22.60
C THR A 76 12.49 3.62 -22.20
N GLY A 77 13.24 4.20 -21.26
CA GLY A 77 12.96 5.54 -20.71
C GLY A 77 12.11 5.54 -19.44
N SER A 78 11.56 4.39 -19.05
CA SER A 78 10.82 4.22 -17.79
C SER A 78 11.67 3.51 -16.73
N ARG A 79 11.30 3.70 -15.46
CA ARG A 79 11.95 3.04 -14.31
C ARG A 79 10.92 2.32 -13.45
N ALA A 80 11.32 1.18 -12.90
CA ALA A 80 10.47 0.39 -12.01
C ALA A 80 10.54 0.94 -10.57
N PHE A 81 9.39 1.00 -9.91
CA PHE A 81 9.23 1.39 -8.52
C PHE A 81 8.18 0.51 -7.83
N ALA A 82 8.23 0.46 -6.50
CA ALA A 82 7.13 -0.05 -5.69
C ALA A 82 6.14 1.09 -5.43
N LEU A 83 4.84 0.80 -5.50
CA LEU A 83 3.78 1.73 -5.15
C LEU A 83 2.82 1.06 -4.16
N GLN A 84 2.75 1.62 -2.95
CA GLN A 84 1.95 1.06 -1.86
C GLN A 84 0.48 1.50 -1.96
N TYR A 85 0.24 2.79 -2.17
CA TYR A 85 -1.10 3.38 -2.25
C TYR A 85 -1.33 3.99 -3.63
N GLY A 86 -2.53 3.80 -4.17
CA GLY A 86 -2.87 4.33 -5.48
C GLY A 86 -4.14 3.74 -6.06
N GLU A 87 -4.60 4.36 -7.15
CA GLU A 87 -5.81 3.96 -7.86
C GLU A 87 -5.53 3.76 -9.33
N VAL A 88 -6.15 2.73 -9.93
CA VAL A 88 -6.11 2.54 -11.38
C VAL A 88 -7.12 3.50 -12.01
N ILE A 89 -6.63 4.56 -12.63
CA ILE A 89 -7.47 5.59 -13.27
C ILE A 89 -7.80 5.27 -14.72
N ASP A 90 -6.98 4.46 -15.40
CA ASP A 90 -7.27 3.90 -16.72
C ASP A 90 -6.95 2.40 -16.74
N PRO A 91 -7.97 1.52 -16.62
CA PRO A 91 -7.75 0.08 -16.61
C PRO A 91 -7.39 -0.49 -17.99
N VAL A 92 -7.61 0.23 -19.10
CA VAL A 92 -7.25 -0.25 -20.43
C VAL A 92 -5.75 -0.09 -20.65
N ASN A 93 -5.21 1.07 -20.30
CA ASN A 93 -3.78 1.38 -20.42
C ASN A 93 -3.00 1.07 -19.14
N GLN A 94 -3.69 0.59 -18.10
CA GLN A 94 -3.13 0.28 -16.78
C GLN A 94 -2.47 1.49 -16.12
N VAL A 95 -3.01 2.69 -16.34
CA VAL A 95 -2.51 3.94 -15.73
C VAL A 95 -2.96 3.99 -14.28
N VAL A 96 -2.03 4.39 -13.42
CA VAL A 96 -2.21 4.47 -11.97
C VAL A 96 -1.92 5.88 -11.50
N MET A 97 -2.79 6.40 -10.63
CA MET A 97 -2.51 7.56 -9.81
C MET A 97 -1.85 7.10 -8.52
N GLY A 98 -0.60 7.51 -8.29
CA GLY A 98 0.10 7.22 -7.04
C GLY A 98 -0.40 8.13 -5.93
N LEU A 99 -0.65 7.57 -4.76
CA LEU A 99 -1.15 8.33 -3.61
C LEU A 99 -0.14 8.29 -2.46
N LYS A 100 -0.05 9.40 -1.73
CA LYS A 100 0.74 9.55 -0.52
C LYS A 100 -0.19 9.94 0.63
N PRO A 101 -0.63 8.96 1.44
CA PRO A 101 -1.47 9.23 2.59
C PRO A 101 -0.79 10.20 3.56
N VAL A 102 -1.54 11.21 3.95
CA VAL A 102 -1.16 12.13 5.02
C VAL A 102 -1.75 11.60 6.34
N PRO A 103 -1.01 11.63 7.47
CA PRO A 103 -1.52 11.12 8.74
C PRO A 103 -2.76 11.91 9.23
N ASN A 104 -3.63 11.23 9.97
CA ASN A 104 -4.80 11.86 10.59
C ASN A 104 -4.37 12.80 11.73
N ALA A 105 -4.89 14.03 11.73
CA ALA A 105 -4.64 15.00 12.79
C ALA A 105 -5.07 14.49 14.18
N CYS A 106 -6.16 13.71 14.27
CA CYS A 106 -6.66 13.16 15.54
C CYS A 106 -5.71 12.13 16.15
N ASP A 107 -5.10 11.27 15.34
CA ASP A 107 -4.11 10.28 15.78
C ASP A 107 -2.85 10.95 16.38
N HIS A 108 -2.63 12.22 16.05
CA HIS A 108 -1.54 13.04 16.53
C HIS A 108 -1.93 13.98 17.68
N GLY A 109 -3.17 13.89 18.18
CA GLY A 109 -3.64 14.65 19.33
C GLY A 109 -4.02 16.11 19.04
N PHE A 110 -4.32 16.44 17.78
CA PHE A 110 -4.74 17.78 17.38
C PHE A 110 -6.26 17.97 17.32
N CYS A 111 -7.03 16.91 17.57
CA CYS A 111 -8.49 17.01 17.56
C CYS A 111 -9.05 17.45 18.91
N SER A 112 -10.11 18.25 18.84
CA SER A 112 -10.92 18.65 19.99
C SER A 112 -12.35 18.18 19.81
N PRO A 113 -13.07 17.83 20.89
CA PRO A 113 -14.49 17.53 20.82
C PRO A 113 -15.24 18.68 20.15
N MET A 114 -16.20 18.34 19.30
CA MET A 114 -17.09 19.35 18.73
C MET A 114 -17.93 20.00 19.85
N PRO A 115 -18.03 21.35 19.89
CA PRO A 115 -18.86 22.02 20.89
C PRO A 115 -20.34 21.63 20.80
N ASP A 116 -21.00 21.46 21.95
CA ASP A 116 -22.42 21.11 22.02
C ASP A 116 -23.28 22.09 21.22
N GLY A 117 -24.08 21.55 20.29
CA GLY A 117 -25.03 22.34 19.48
C GLY A 117 -24.41 23.03 18.27
N GLN A 118 -23.14 22.76 17.97
CA GLN A 118 -22.51 23.10 16.69
C GLN A 118 -22.73 21.94 15.71
N GLU A 119 -23.13 22.25 14.48
CA GLU A 119 -23.19 21.24 13.42
C GLU A 119 -21.78 21.04 12.85
N PRO A 120 -21.40 19.80 12.49
CA PRO A 120 -20.12 19.55 11.85
C PRO A 120 -19.99 20.40 10.59
N SER A 121 -18.85 21.06 10.44
CA SER A 121 -18.57 21.72 9.17
C SER A 121 -18.17 20.63 8.20
N PRO A 122 -18.69 20.60 6.96
CA PRO A 122 -18.25 19.63 5.96
C PRO A 122 -16.85 19.96 5.41
N ASP A 123 -16.08 20.79 6.12
CA ASP A 123 -14.77 21.24 5.68
C ASP A 123 -13.73 20.20 6.10
N GLU A 124 -13.20 19.51 5.10
CA GLU A 124 -12.10 18.57 5.22
C GLU A 124 -10.87 19.09 4.48
N GLY A 125 -9.67 18.72 4.91
CA GLY A 125 -8.47 19.14 4.21
C GLY A 125 -7.16 18.89 4.91
N PHE A 126 -6.09 19.33 4.25
CA PHE A 126 -4.75 19.28 4.78
C PHE A 126 -4.51 20.48 5.71
N LEU A 127 -4.02 20.20 6.90
CA LEU A 127 -3.69 21.16 7.93
C LEU A 127 -2.19 21.15 8.23
N CYS A 128 -1.68 22.31 8.60
CA CYS A 128 -0.35 22.49 9.18
C CYS A 128 -0.49 22.66 10.68
N CYS A 129 -0.07 21.64 11.42
CA CYS A 129 -0.18 21.61 12.87
C CYS A 129 1.21 21.65 13.50
N GLY A 130 1.44 22.67 14.34
CA GLY A 130 2.69 22.89 15.08
C GLY A 130 2.85 21.98 16.29
N GLY A 131 3.79 22.32 17.18
CA GLY A 131 3.96 21.57 18.43
C GLY A 131 2.71 21.59 19.32
N SER A 132 2.67 20.73 20.33
CA SER A 132 1.51 20.59 21.23
C SER A 132 1.03 21.94 21.79
N GLY A 133 -0.19 22.35 21.44
CA GLY A 133 -0.84 23.57 21.94
C GLY A 133 -0.81 24.79 21.01
N GLU A 134 -0.19 24.69 19.84
CA GLU A 134 -0.35 25.70 18.78
C GLU A 134 -1.58 25.37 17.92
N PRO A 135 -2.36 26.39 17.51
CA PRO A 135 -3.49 26.16 16.61
C PRO A 135 -2.99 25.70 15.25
N CYS A 136 -3.73 24.78 14.62
CA CYS A 136 -3.46 24.40 13.24
C CYS A 136 -3.86 25.53 12.28
N SER A 137 -3.33 25.50 11.07
CA SER A 137 -3.80 26.32 9.95
C SER A 137 -4.12 25.43 8.75
N VAL A 138 -4.98 25.88 7.85
CA VAL A 138 -5.13 25.22 6.55
C VAL A 138 -3.79 25.27 5.81
N ALA A 139 -3.42 24.18 5.14
CA ALA A 139 -2.22 24.12 4.32
C ALA A 139 -2.41 24.91 3.03
N ASP A 140 -1.48 25.80 2.73
CA ASP A 140 -1.43 26.51 1.44
C ASP A 140 -0.70 25.65 0.41
N ASP A 141 -1.37 25.33 -0.70
CA ASP A 141 -0.84 24.47 -1.78
C ASP A 141 -0.26 23.13 -1.26
N ASP A 142 -0.91 22.54 -0.25
CA ASP A 142 -0.50 21.28 0.41
C ASP A 142 0.89 21.31 1.05
N ILE A 143 1.38 22.50 1.40
CA ILE A 143 2.71 22.72 1.97
C ILE A 143 2.61 23.40 3.34
N CYS A 144 3.33 22.84 4.31
CA CYS A 144 3.51 23.47 5.62
C CYS A 144 4.83 24.22 5.71
N THR A 145 4.74 25.52 5.95
CA THR A 145 5.91 26.37 6.27
C THR A 145 6.43 26.12 7.68
N MET A 146 5.55 25.71 8.59
CA MET A 146 5.85 25.25 9.94
C MET A 146 4.90 24.11 10.33
N GLY A 147 5.37 23.19 11.16
CA GLY A 147 4.58 22.06 11.64
C GLY A 147 4.57 20.86 10.69
N ASP A 148 3.79 19.86 11.08
CA ASP A 148 3.56 18.65 10.30
C ASP A 148 2.30 18.83 9.43
N LEU A 149 2.36 18.29 8.21
CA LEU A 149 1.20 18.19 7.33
C LEU A 149 0.36 17.01 7.79
N LEU A 150 -0.88 17.30 8.19
CA LEU A 150 -1.86 16.33 8.69
C LEU A 150 -3.16 16.48 7.92
N TYR A 151 -3.99 15.45 7.91
CA TYR A 151 -5.32 15.50 7.30
C TYR A 151 -6.40 15.56 8.38
N CYS A 152 -7.40 16.38 8.16
CA CYS A 152 -8.56 16.51 9.04
C CYS A 152 -9.85 16.30 8.23
N PHE A 153 -10.73 15.43 8.73
CA PHE A 153 -12.01 15.13 8.09
C PHE A 153 -13.11 16.15 8.42
N ASP A 154 -12.98 16.84 9.56
CA ASP A 154 -13.89 17.92 9.96
C ASP A 154 -13.09 18.98 10.72
N TYR A 155 -12.95 20.16 10.14
CA TYR A 155 -12.36 21.30 10.83
C TYR A 155 -13.25 22.53 10.85
N THR A 156 -13.09 23.31 11.93
CA THR A 156 -13.67 24.66 12.02
C THR A 156 -12.57 25.72 12.01
N GLU A 157 -12.72 26.73 11.16
CA GLU A 157 -11.86 27.91 11.17
C GLU A 157 -12.37 28.98 12.15
N SER A 158 -11.44 29.64 12.83
CA SER A 158 -11.70 30.74 13.76
C SER A 158 -10.62 31.80 13.67
N ASP A 159 -10.84 32.96 14.27
CA ASP A 159 -9.81 34.02 14.38
C ASP A 159 -8.55 33.54 15.14
N SER A 160 -8.67 32.48 15.94
CA SER A 160 -7.57 31.84 16.66
C SER A 160 -6.87 30.73 15.89
N GLY A 161 -7.32 30.40 14.67
CA GLY A 161 -6.80 29.31 13.83
C GLY A 161 -7.82 28.21 13.60
N VAL A 162 -7.34 27.07 13.12
CA VAL A 162 -8.14 25.90 12.75
C VAL A 162 -8.18 24.90 13.89
N THR A 163 -9.38 24.41 14.19
CA THR A 163 -9.60 23.30 15.13
C THR A 163 -10.08 22.10 14.34
N CYS A 164 -9.33 21.00 14.38
CA CYS A 164 -9.79 19.72 13.86
C CYS A 164 -10.70 19.06 14.89
N HIS A 165 -11.75 18.38 14.43
CA HIS A 165 -12.73 17.70 15.25
C HIS A 165 -12.66 16.20 15.02
N ASP A 166 -12.86 15.45 16.11
CA ASP A 166 -13.04 14.01 16.03
C ASP A 166 -14.52 13.72 15.82
N GLU A 167 -14.85 13.00 14.76
CA GLU A 167 -16.18 12.44 14.56
C GLU A 167 -16.26 11.14 15.38
N GLU A 168 -16.46 11.24 16.71
CA GLU A 168 -16.70 10.06 17.57
C GLU A 168 -17.94 9.24 17.12
#